data_AF-A0A6C1QQ62-F1
#
_entry.id   AF-A0A6C1QQ62-F1
#
_cell.length_a   1.000
_cell.length_b   1.000
_cell.length_c   1.000
_cell.angle_alpha   90.00
_cell.angle_beta   90.00
_cell.angle_gamma   90.00
#
_symmetry.space_group_name_H-M   'P 1'
#
loop_
_entity.id
_entity.type
_entity.pdbx_description
1 polymer ?
#
loop_
_entity_poly.entity_id
_entity_poly.type
_entity_poly.pdbx_seq_one_letter_code
_entity_poly.pdbx_strand_id
1 'polypeptide(L)'
;MNMRIAVTTVLVALWVVSAASANSAPLTALRAGSDGERVTITWSATTDTDTAAADFIVFRSRSPITSTETLAGATQLAVVSGAAGRFLDYPVPGVPAYYALIDIDQIAAGVITFEPGRSVTTEAVSLPLGARTRDPQFFTAFAFRDRPLPLLQPWRDMLEGTGEALPRALPPTPHRALNPAATAALAGLMELRPPEGATPKRPVVLDAEQTAVDKGVAFTLKSIVDGPFTQGAWAESREQLGNLLTLPLPAEIESRARFYLGQTLFYEGRYERAVLEFVLARRHHVAEATPWIRASLQRMGPTTARVQG
;
A
#
# COMPACT_ATOMS: atom_id res chain seq x y z
N MET A 1 -41.41 42.33 61.10
CA MET A 1 -41.39 43.39 60.07
C MET A 1 -40.36 42.96 59.04
N ASN A 2 -40.84 42.48 57.88
CA ASN A 2 -40.06 41.71 56.91
C ASN A 2 -39.47 42.59 55.79
N MET A 3 -38.29 42.19 55.30
CA MET A 3 -37.81 42.27 53.90
C MET A 3 -37.43 43.69 53.38
N ARG A 4 -36.32 43.91 52.66
CA ARG A 4 -35.83 43.23 51.45
C ARG A 4 -34.31 43.47 51.26
N ILE A 5 -33.56 42.40 51.00
CA ILE A 5 -32.21 42.45 50.43
C ILE A 5 -32.38 42.40 48.91
N ALA A 6 -31.83 43.38 48.21
CA ALA A 6 -31.80 43.43 46.75
C ALA A 6 -30.70 42.49 46.24
N VAL A 7 -31.08 41.44 45.53
CA VAL A 7 -30.15 40.56 44.80
C VAL A 7 -30.09 41.06 43.36
N THR A 8 -28.95 41.60 42.97
CA THR A 8 -28.66 42.07 41.62
C THR A 8 -28.24 40.87 40.76
N THR A 9 -29.15 40.38 39.92
CA THR A 9 -28.91 39.29 38.98
C THR A 9 -28.02 39.77 37.83
N VAL A 10 -26.79 39.26 37.73
CA VAL A 10 -25.93 39.44 36.55
C VAL A 10 -26.36 38.42 35.50
N LEU A 11 -26.94 38.92 34.41
CA LEU A 11 -27.40 38.13 33.28
C LEU A 11 -26.21 37.86 32.35
N VAL A 12 -25.58 36.69 32.48
CA VAL A 12 -24.55 36.22 31.53
C VAL A 12 -25.28 35.77 30.27
N ALA A 13 -25.17 36.56 29.21
CA ALA A 13 -25.65 36.22 27.88
C ALA A 13 -24.84 35.03 27.34
N LEU A 14 -25.46 33.85 27.38
CA LEU A 14 -24.95 32.64 26.75
C LEU A 14 -25.14 32.80 25.24
N TRP A 15 -24.07 33.09 24.52
CA TRP A 15 -24.08 32.99 23.05
C TRP A 15 -24.25 31.53 22.68
N VAL A 16 -25.44 31.16 22.24
CA VAL A 16 -25.64 29.93 21.47
C VAL A 16 -24.93 30.15 20.15
N VAL A 17 -23.73 29.57 20.01
CA VAL A 17 -23.13 29.37 18.70
C VAL A 17 -24.06 28.41 17.97
N SER A 18 -24.89 28.96 17.10
CA SER A 18 -25.59 28.19 16.08
C SER A 18 -24.50 27.60 15.19
N ALA A 19 -24.20 26.31 15.40
CA ALA A 19 -23.42 25.56 14.43
C ALA A 19 -24.19 25.66 13.11
N ALA A 20 -23.62 26.38 12.15
CA ALA A 20 -24.09 26.32 10.78
C ALA A 20 -24.15 24.84 10.41
N SER A 21 -25.35 24.36 10.10
CA SER A 21 -25.59 23.01 9.62
C SER A 21 -24.66 22.79 8.44
N ALA A 22 -23.63 21.96 8.64
CA ALA A 22 -22.92 21.33 7.53
C ALA A 22 -24.02 20.71 6.67
N ASN A 23 -24.06 21.09 5.40
CA ASN A 23 -25.10 20.70 4.47
C ASN A 23 -24.83 19.26 4.01
N SER A 24 -24.83 18.33 4.97
CA SER A 24 -24.63 16.91 4.78
C SER A 24 -25.97 16.31 4.41
N ALA A 25 -26.10 15.83 3.17
CA ALA A 25 -27.24 15.00 2.81
C ALA A 25 -27.23 13.75 3.72
N PRO A 26 -28.19 13.57 4.64
CA PRO A 26 -28.13 12.45 5.55
C PRO A 26 -28.33 11.14 4.78
N LEU A 27 -27.44 10.17 5.01
CA LEU A 27 -27.64 8.80 4.53
C LEU A 27 -28.79 8.17 5.33
N THR A 28 -29.84 7.79 4.62
CA THR A 28 -31.06 7.24 5.22
C THR A 28 -30.97 5.72 5.40
N ALA A 29 -30.20 5.05 4.54
CA ALA A 29 -29.95 3.62 4.62
C ALA A 29 -28.66 3.25 3.90
N LEU A 30 -27.90 2.32 4.46
CA LEU A 30 -26.78 1.65 3.83
C LEU A 30 -26.95 0.14 3.93
N ARG A 31 -26.88 -0.54 2.78
CA ARG A 31 -26.93 -2.00 2.71
C ARG A 31 -25.81 -2.52 1.85
N ALA A 32 -25.27 -3.67 2.23
CA ALA A 32 -24.34 -4.43 1.42
C ALA A 32 -24.94 -5.82 1.20
N GLY A 33 -24.88 -6.30 -0.05
CA GLY A 33 -25.36 -7.62 -0.42
C GLY A 33 -24.38 -8.29 -1.37
N SER A 34 -24.25 -9.62 -1.26
CA SER A 34 -23.42 -10.41 -2.17
C SER A 34 -24.26 -11.10 -3.23
N ASP A 35 -23.82 -11.02 -4.48
CA ASP A 35 -24.39 -11.77 -5.63
C ASP A 35 -23.52 -12.99 -5.99
N GLY A 36 -22.82 -13.56 -5.00
CA GLY A 36 -21.91 -14.70 -5.20
C GLY A 36 -20.56 -14.35 -5.85
N GLU A 37 -20.50 -13.40 -6.79
CA GLU A 37 -19.25 -12.97 -7.44
C GLU A 37 -18.76 -11.59 -6.98
N ARG A 38 -19.66 -10.75 -6.46
CA ARG A 38 -19.38 -9.36 -6.08
C ARG A 38 -20.23 -8.91 -4.90
N VAL A 39 -19.77 -7.87 -4.21
CA VAL A 39 -20.55 -7.19 -3.17
C VAL A 39 -21.09 -5.89 -3.75
N THR A 40 -22.41 -5.75 -3.76
CA THR A 40 -23.09 -4.52 -4.14
C THR A 40 -23.44 -3.76 -2.87
N ILE A 41 -22.90 -2.55 -2.76
CA ILE A 41 -23.22 -1.61 -1.69
C ILE A 41 -24.26 -0.64 -2.26
N THR A 42 -25.41 -0.54 -1.62
CA THR A 42 -26.49 0.37 -2.00
C THR A 42 -26.80 1.32 -0.87
N TRP A 43 -27.04 2.58 -1.21
CA TRP A 43 -27.43 3.59 -0.24
C TRP A 43 -28.52 4.51 -0.79
N SER A 44 -29.18 5.20 0.13
CA SER A 44 -30.13 6.25 -0.20
C SER A 44 -29.78 7.48 0.60
N ALA A 45 -29.47 8.57 -0.08
CA ALA A 45 -29.24 9.88 0.53
C ALA A 45 -30.47 10.76 0.30
N THR A 46 -30.89 11.51 1.32
CA THR A 46 -31.89 12.56 1.13
C THR A 46 -31.21 13.76 0.52
N THR A 47 -31.34 13.94 -0.79
CA THR A 47 -30.98 15.19 -1.46
C THR A 47 -32.14 16.15 -1.32
N ASP A 48 -31.98 17.19 -0.49
CA ASP A 48 -32.90 18.32 -0.56
C ASP A 48 -32.72 18.99 -1.92
N THR A 49 -33.83 19.31 -2.59
CA THR A 49 -33.95 19.52 -4.05
C THR A 49 -33.16 20.70 -4.63
N ASP A 50 -32.31 21.35 -3.83
CA ASP A 50 -31.54 22.54 -4.18
C ASP A 50 -30.04 22.45 -3.78
N THR A 51 -29.59 21.31 -3.24
CA THR A 51 -28.19 21.11 -2.83
C THR A 51 -27.49 20.10 -3.74
N ALA A 52 -26.27 20.46 -4.20
CA ALA A 52 -25.39 19.54 -4.90
C ALA A 52 -25.24 18.22 -4.12
N ALA A 53 -25.32 17.08 -4.81
CA ALA A 53 -25.22 15.78 -4.17
C ALA A 53 -23.88 15.67 -3.40
N ALA A 54 -23.95 15.45 -2.09
CA ALA A 54 -22.77 15.31 -1.24
C ALA A 54 -21.89 14.14 -1.71
N ASP A 55 -20.57 14.33 -1.66
CA ASP A 55 -19.60 13.29 -1.97
C ASP A 55 -19.26 12.49 -0.72
N PHE A 56 -19.35 11.16 -0.84
CA PHE A 56 -19.09 10.21 0.23
C PHE A 56 -17.83 9.40 -0.06
N ILE A 57 -17.11 9.02 0.98
CA ILE A 57 -15.99 8.09 0.90
C ILE A 57 -16.46 6.72 1.36
N VAL A 58 -16.22 5.70 0.53
CA VAL A 58 -16.52 4.30 0.84
C VAL A 58 -15.31 3.67 1.52
N PHE A 59 -15.51 3.17 2.73
CA PHE A 59 -14.51 2.43 3.51
C PHE A 59 -14.88 0.96 3.64
N ARG A 60 -13.86 0.11 3.75
CA ARG A 60 -13.99 -1.32 4.03
C ARG A 60 -13.11 -1.74 5.20
N SER A 61 -13.68 -2.46 6.15
CA SER A 61 -12.96 -3.06 7.28
C SER A 61 -13.26 -4.56 7.40
N ARG A 62 -12.38 -5.28 8.09
CA ARG A 62 -12.55 -6.69 8.46
C ARG A 62 -13.29 -6.86 9.80
N SER A 63 -13.54 -5.75 10.50
CA SER A 63 -14.24 -5.67 11.77
C SER A 63 -15.33 -4.59 11.70
N PRO A 64 -16.38 -4.66 12.53
CA PRO A 64 -17.42 -3.64 12.57
C PRO A 64 -16.84 -2.23 12.80
N ILE A 65 -17.24 -1.26 11.99
CA ILE A 65 -16.77 0.13 12.09
C ILE A 65 -17.65 0.85 13.12
N THR A 66 -17.15 1.03 14.33
CA THR A 66 -17.93 1.64 15.44
C THR A 66 -17.26 2.88 16.04
N SER A 67 -16.01 3.12 15.67
CA SER A 67 -15.19 4.22 16.19
C SER A 67 -14.25 4.76 15.11
N THR A 68 -13.71 5.95 15.35
CA THR A 68 -12.68 6.58 14.51
C THR A 68 -11.40 5.72 14.42
N GLU A 69 -11.06 4.97 15.48
CA GLU A 69 -9.93 4.04 15.48
C GLU A 69 -10.15 2.88 14.48
N THR A 70 -11.35 2.26 14.51
CA THR A 70 -11.68 1.22 13.52
C THR A 70 -11.77 1.77 12.09
N LEU A 71 -12.17 3.03 11.92
CA LEU A 71 -12.17 3.70 10.63
C LEU A 71 -10.74 3.98 10.13
N ALA A 72 -9.82 4.36 11.02
CA ALA A 72 -8.41 4.59 10.67
C ALA A 72 -7.69 3.32 10.21
N GLY A 73 -8.11 2.16 10.73
CA GLY A 73 -7.65 0.85 10.25
C GLY A 73 -8.38 0.33 9.00
N ALA A 74 -9.42 1.02 8.52
CA ALA A 74 -10.19 0.62 7.36
C ALA A 74 -9.49 1.02 6.04
N THR A 75 -9.72 0.24 4.99
CA THR A 75 -9.24 0.55 3.64
C THR A 75 -10.24 1.49 2.94
N GLN A 76 -9.77 2.65 2.48
CA GLN A 76 -10.54 3.53 1.60
C GLN A 76 -10.62 2.92 0.19
N LEU A 77 -11.82 2.76 -0.35
CA LEU A 77 -12.06 2.15 -1.67
C LEU A 77 -12.20 3.19 -2.77
N ALA A 78 -13.09 4.17 -2.57
CA ALA A 78 -13.42 5.18 -3.57
C ALA A 78 -14.13 6.39 -2.96
N VAL A 79 -14.16 7.49 -3.71
CA VAL A 79 -15.07 8.63 -3.50
C VAL A 79 -16.26 8.46 -4.45
N VAL A 80 -17.47 8.54 -3.93
CA VAL A 80 -18.72 8.33 -4.68
C VAL A 80 -19.66 9.50 -4.44
N SER A 81 -20.33 9.96 -5.49
CA SER A 81 -21.40 10.95 -5.33
C SER A 81 -22.62 10.29 -4.68
N GLY A 82 -23.25 11.00 -3.74
CA GLY A 82 -24.48 10.58 -3.08
C GLY A 82 -25.61 10.22 -4.05
N ALA A 83 -25.63 10.84 -5.24
CA ALA A 83 -26.61 10.59 -6.30
C ALA A 83 -26.44 9.23 -7.01
N ALA A 84 -25.27 8.59 -6.92
CA ALA A 84 -25.03 7.31 -7.59
C ALA A 84 -25.83 6.16 -6.97
N GLY A 85 -26.07 6.21 -5.65
CA GLY A 85 -26.88 5.24 -4.89
C GLY A 85 -26.37 3.79 -4.86
N ARG A 86 -25.28 3.48 -5.58
CA ARG A 86 -24.67 2.14 -5.64
C ARG A 86 -23.18 2.19 -5.89
N PHE A 87 -22.46 1.23 -5.30
CA PHE A 87 -21.03 0.98 -5.52
C PHE A 87 -20.78 -0.52 -5.54
N LEU A 88 -19.85 -0.95 -6.40
CA LEU A 88 -19.48 -2.35 -6.55
C LEU A 88 -18.13 -2.57 -5.89
N ASP A 89 -18.09 -3.48 -4.92
CA ASP A 89 -16.85 -3.97 -4.31
C ASP A 89 -16.66 -5.47 -4.56
N TYR A 90 -15.40 -5.85 -4.39
CA TYR A 90 -14.79 -7.07 -4.85
C TYR A 90 -13.87 -7.59 -3.72
N PRO A 91 -14.44 -7.93 -2.54
CA PRO A 91 -13.65 -8.40 -1.41
C PRO A 91 -13.10 -9.81 -1.66
N VAL A 92 -12.10 -10.20 -0.87
CA VAL A 92 -11.52 -11.55 -0.94
C VAL A 92 -12.57 -12.60 -0.52
N PRO A 93 -12.83 -13.65 -1.32
CA PRO A 93 -13.75 -14.72 -0.93
C PRO A 93 -13.41 -15.36 0.41
N GLY A 94 -14.43 -15.61 1.23
CA GLY A 94 -14.29 -16.15 2.58
C GLY A 94 -13.83 -15.16 3.66
N VAL A 95 -13.59 -13.89 3.32
CA VAL A 95 -13.26 -12.85 4.30
C VAL A 95 -14.50 -11.98 4.56
N PRO A 96 -14.96 -11.84 5.82
CA PRO A 96 -16.05 -10.93 6.15
C PRO A 96 -15.62 -9.47 5.97
N ALA A 97 -16.48 -8.69 5.33
CA ALA A 97 -16.28 -7.26 5.07
C ALA A 97 -17.42 -6.43 5.67
N TYR A 98 -17.04 -5.34 6.32
CA TYR A 98 -17.92 -4.29 6.82
C TYR A 98 -17.65 -3.01 6.04
N TYR A 99 -18.70 -2.26 5.72
CA TYR A 99 -18.63 -1.04 4.93
C TYR A 99 -19.11 0.17 5.72
N ALA A 100 -18.46 1.31 5.47
CA ALA A 100 -18.92 2.61 5.94
C ALA A 100 -18.91 3.61 4.79
N LEU A 101 -19.94 4.45 4.72
CA LEU A 101 -20.00 5.63 3.87
C LEU A 101 -19.96 6.86 4.76
N ILE A 102 -18.91 7.65 4.62
CA ILE A 102 -18.70 8.85 5.43
C ILE A 102 -18.65 10.07 4.50
N ASP A 103 -19.34 11.13 4.89
CA ASP A 103 -19.32 12.41 4.20
C ASP A 103 -17.91 13.04 4.26
N ILE A 104 -17.43 13.56 3.13
CA ILE A 104 -16.15 14.28 3.05
C ILE A 104 -16.09 15.44 4.06
N ASP A 105 -17.19 16.16 4.22
CA ASP A 105 -17.24 17.34 5.10
C ASP A 105 -17.14 16.94 6.57
N GLN A 106 -17.70 15.79 6.96
CA GLN A 106 -17.56 15.25 8.32
C GLN A 106 -16.12 14.83 8.64
N ILE A 107 -15.41 14.29 7.65
CA ILE A 107 -13.98 13.94 7.79
C ILE A 107 -13.14 15.21 7.92
N ALA A 108 -13.39 16.21 7.06
CA ALA A 108 -12.68 17.48 7.10
C ALA A 108 -12.92 18.25 8.42
N ALA A 109 -14.14 18.21 8.95
CA ALA A 109 -14.51 18.80 10.23
C ALA A 109 -14.01 18.00 11.45
N GLY A 110 -13.56 16.76 11.25
CA GLY A 110 -13.13 15.86 12.33
C GLY A 110 -14.25 15.35 13.23
N VAL A 111 -15.52 15.55 12.83
CA VAL A 111 -16.71 15.13 13.58
C VAL A 111 -17.45 14.08 12.76
N ILE A 112 -17.06 12.82 12.94
CA ILE A 112 -17.61 11.68 12.18
C ILE A 112 -18.68 10.98 13.01
N THR A 113 -19.87 10.81 12.43
CA THR A 113 -20.98 10.09 13.09
C THR A 113 -21.15 8.68 12.51
N PHE A 114 -21.00 7.66 13.37
CA PHE A 114 -21.22 6.27 13.00
C PHE A 114 -22.64 5.84 13.36
N GLU A 115 -23.53 5.81 12.37
CA GLU A 115 -24.92 5.38 12.53
C GLU A 115 -25.10 3.97 11.94
N PRO A 116 -25.32 2.93 12.77
CA PRO A 116 -25.54 1.57 12.30
C PRO A 116 -26.77 1.47 11.37
N GLY A 117 -26.60 0.86 10.20
CA GLY A 117 -27.63 0.71 9.17
C GLY A 117 -27.86 1.94 8.28
N ARG A 118 -27.21 3.08 8.59
CA ARG A 118 -27.33 4.35 7.84
C ARG A 118 -26.02 4.78 7.21
N SER A 119 -24.97 4.93 8.01
CA SER A 119 -23.61 5.24 7.52
C SER A 119 -22.66 4.05 7.63
N VAL A 120 -22.99 3.03 8.43
CA VAL A 120 -22.19 1.80 8.59
C VAL A 120 -23.05 0.56 8.48
N THR A 121 -22.54 -0.51 7.85
CA THR A 121 -23.19 -1.83 7.84
C THR A 121 -23.04 -2.55 9.19
N THR A 122 -24.13 -3.08 9.73
CA THR A 122 -24.13 -3.89 10.96
C THR A 122 -23.73 -5.34 10.73
N GLU A 123 -24.15 -5.91 9.60
CA GLU A 123 -23.87 -7.29 9.23
C GLU A 123 -22.67 -7.36 8.29
N ALA A 124 -21.82 -8.38 8.49
CA ALA A 124 -20.72 -8.65 7.59
C ALA A 124 -21.22 -9.28 6.30
N VAL A 125 -20.67 -8.82 5.18
CA VAL A 125 -20.89 -9.46 3.88
C VAL A 125 -19.63 -10.20 3.48
N SER A 126 -19.78 -11.42 2.99
CA SER A 126 -18.66 -12.21 2.48
C SER A 126 -19.07 -12.90 1.19
N LEU A 127 -18.10 -13.10 0.29
CA LEU A 127 -18.30 -13.93 -0.89
C LEU A 127 -18.04 -15.40 -0.53
N PRO A 128 -18.81 -16.35 -1.09
CA PRO A 128 -18.60 -17.77 -0.85
C PRO A 128 -17.23 -18.22 -1.35
N LEU A 129 -16.60 -19.14 -0.63
CA LEU A 129 -15.34 -19.76 -1.06
C LEU A 129 -15.55 -20.45 -2.41
N GLY A 130 -14.71 -20.11 -3.40
CA GLY A 130 -14.85 -20.61 -4.77
C GLY A 130 -15.62 -19.68 -5.72
N ALA A 131 -16.11 -18.53 -5.25
CA ALA A 131 -16.56 -17.44 -6.10
C ALA A 131 -15.47 -17.07 -7.12
N ARG A 132 -15.78 -17.22 -8.41
CA ARG A 132 -14.88 -16.83 -9.50
C ARG A 132 -15.29 -15.44 -9.97
N THR A 133 -14.54 -14.41 -9.61
CA THR A 133 -14.81 -13.09 -10.18
C THR A 133 -14.51 -13.10 -11.67
N ARG A 134 -15.54 -12.94 -12.50
CA ARG A 134 -15.41 -12.91 -13.98
C ARG A 134 -15.14 -11.51 -14.53
N ASP A 135 -15.14 -10.49 -13.67
CA ASP A 135 -14.92 -9.10 -14.09
C ASP A 135 -13.43 -8.83 -14.39
N PRO A 136 -13.07 -8.41 -15.62
CA PRO A 136 -11.70 -8.06 -16.00
C PRO A 136 -11.08 -6.95 -15.14
N GLN A 137 -11.90 -6.11 -14.50
CA GLN A 137 -11.43 -4.98 -13.69
C GLN A 137 -10.62 -5.41 -12.45
N PHE A 138 -10.80 -6.66 -11.99
CA PHE A 138 -10.03 -7.25 -10.90
C PHE A 138 -8.55 -7.49 -11.25
N PHE A 139 -8.23 -7.64 -12.54
CA PHE A 139 -6.88 -7.86 -13.04
C PHE A 139 -6.20 -6.58 -13.55
N THR A 140 -6.94 -5.47 -13.64
CA THR A 140 -6.33 -4.16 -13.87
C THR A 140 -5.75 -3.63 -12.56
N ALA A 141 -4.57 -4.15 -12.20
CA ALA A 141 -3.68 -3.42 -11.32
C ALA A 141 -3.40 -2.05 -11.95
N PHE A 142 -3.84 -0.97 -11.29
CA PHE A 142 -3.42 0.43 -11.46
C PHE A 142 -2.94 0.82 -12.87
N ALA A 143 -3.76 1.62 -13.57
CA ALA A 143 -3.41 2.25 -14.84
C ALA A 143 -2.32 3.35 -14.72
N PHE A 144 -1.21 3.07 -14.04
CA PHE A 144 0.01 3.90 -14.00
C PHE A 144 1.16 3.22 -14.74
N ARG A 145 0.86 2.57 -15.87
CA ARG A 145 1.88 2.12 -16.82
C ARG A 145 1.46 2.59 -18.21
N ASP A 146 2.34 3.35 -18.87
CA ASP A 146 2.15 3.80 -20.26
C ASP A 146 2.02 2.64 -21.27
N ARG A 147 2.36 1.42 -20.85
CA ARG A 147 2.02 0.18 -21.55
C ARG A 147 1.56 -0.86 -20.53
N PRO A 148 0.28 -1.26 -20.53
CA PRO A 148 -0.14 -2.39 -19.71
C PRO A 148 0.62 -3.64 -20.16
N LEU A 149 0.92 -4.51 -19.21
CA LEU A 149 1.52 -5.80 -19.52
C LEU A 149 0.61 -6.50 -20.55
N PRO A 150 1.15 -7.09 -21.62
CA PRO A 150 0.36 -7.96 -22.49
C PRO A 150 -0.31 -9.02 -21.61
N LEU A 151 -1.64 -9.02 -21.59
CA LEU A 151 -2.39 -9.97 -20.81
C LEU A 151 -2.33 -11.32 -21.53
N LEU A 152 -1.31 -12.12 -21.23
CA LEU A 152 -1.28 -13.52 -21.64
C LEU A 152 -2.41 -14.22 -20.88
N GLN A 153 -3.47 -14.62 -21.58
CA GLN A 153 -4.58 -15.40 -21.04
C GLN A 153 -4.50 -16.87 -21.51
N PRO A 154 -3.52 -17.66 -21.05
CA PRO A 154 -3.37 -19.06 -21.47
C PRO A 154 -4.59 -19.94 -21.12
N TRP A 155 -5.44 -19.49 -20.21
CA TRP A 155 -6.66 -20.19 -19.76
C TRP A 155 -7.82 -20.09 -20.75
N ARG A 156 -7.79 -19.14 -21.70
CA ARG A 156 -8.92 -18.88 -22.60
C ARG A 156 -9.00 -19.92 -23.72
N ASP A 157 -7.86 -20.32 -24.26
CA ASP A 157 -7.75 -21.43 -25.22
C ASP A 157 -7.99 -22.81 -24.57
N MET A 158 -7.91 -22.90 -23.23
CA MET A 158 -8.18 -24.12 -22.44
C MET A 158 -9.66 -24.40 -22.21
N LEU A 159 -10.58 -23.42 -22.36
CA LEU A 159 -12.00 -23.59 -22.03
C LEU A 159 -12.84 -24.12 -23.20
N GLU A 160 -12.31 -24.09 -24.43
CA GLU A 160 -12.98 -24.63 -25.61
C GLU A 160 -12.69 -26.13 -25.84
N GLY A 161 -11.74 -26.71 -25.09
CA GLY A 161 -11.39 -28.13 -25.12
C GLY A 161 -11.70 -28.82 -23.80
N THR A 162 -12.60 -29.81 -23.84
CA THR A 162 -12.84 -30.88 -22.83
C THR A 162 -12.26 -30.62 -21.44
N GLY A 163 -13.09 -30.14 -20.50
CA GLY A 163 -12.71 -29.65 -19.17
C GLY A 163 -12.03 -30.65 -18.21
N GLU A 164 -10.85 -31.14 -18.56
CA GLU A 164 -9.92 -31.74 -17.61
C GLU A 164 -9.15 -30.62 -16.90
N ALA A 165 -9.27 -30.57 -15.58
CA ALA A 165 -8.47 -29.70 -14.74
C ALA A 165 -6.97 -30.03 -14.90
N LEU A 166 -6.12 -29.01 -14.88
CA LEU A 166 -4.66 -29.16 -14.96
C LEU A 166 -4.19 -30.34 -14.08
N PRO A 167 -3.36 -31.26 -14.60
CA PRO A 167 -2.54 -32.10 -13.76
C PRO A 167 -1.79 -31.16 -12.80
N ARG A 168 -1.95 -31.38 -11.49
CA ARG A 168 -1.27 -30.60 -10.43
C ARG A 168 0.27 -30.62 -10.57
N ALA A 169 0.79 -31.53 -11.38
CA ALA A 169 2.18 -31.53 -11.83
C ALA A 169 2.26 -30.83 -13.18
N LEU A 170 3.11 -29.80 -13.27
CA LEU A 170 3.65 -29.36 -14.55
C LEU A 170 4.09 -30.63 -15.31
N PRO A 171 3.69 -30.83 -16.58
CA PRO A 171 4.22 -31.94 -17.35
C PRO A 171 5.74 -31.88 -17.23
N PRO A 172 6.42 -33.00 -16.91
CA PRO A 172 7.87 -32.99 -16.76
C PRO A 172 8.41 -32.37 -18.04
N THR A 173 9.01 -31.18 -17.92
CA THR A 173 9.59 -30.50 -19.08
C THR A 173 10.59 -31.47 -19.65
N PRO A 174 10.38 -32.02 -20.86
CA PRO A 174 11.32 -32.96 -21.41
C PRO A 174 12.63 -32.20 -21.59
N HIS A 175 13.62 -32.50 -20.74
CA HIS A 175 14.97 -32.02 -20.90
C HIS A 175 15.56 -32.72 -22.12
N ARG A 176 15.20 -32.25 -23.30
CA ARG A 176 15.78 -32.71 -24.55
C ARG A 176 17.16 -32.07 -24.63
N ALA A 177 18.19 -32.91 -24.67
CA ALA A 177 19.55 -32.46 -24.96
C ALA A 177 19.53 -31.62 -26.24
N LEU A 178 20.15 -30.44 -26.21
CA LEU A 178 20.27 -29.59 -27.37
C LEU A 178 21.02 -30.35 -28.46
N ASN A 179 20.52 -30.27 -29.69
CA ASN A 179 21.27 -30.81 -30.82
C ASN A 179 22.56 -29.99 -31.01
N PRO A 180 23.60 -30.54 -31.66
CA PRO A 180 24.90 -29.87 -31.79
C PRO A 180 24.80 -28.47 -32.43
N ALA A 181 23.89 -28.29 -33.39
CA ALA A 181 23.66 -27.00 -34.04
C ALA A 181 23.07 -25.94 -33.08
N ALA A 182 22.12 -26.34 -32.23
CA ALA A 182 21.53 -25.46 -31.22
C ALA A 182 22.53 -25.15 -30.10
N THR A 183 23.38 -26.10 -29.73
CA THR A 183 24.46 -25.87 -28.75
C THR A 183 25.47 -24.86 -29.30
N ALA A 184 25.85 -24.97 -30.58
CA ALA A 184 26.75 -24.01 -31.23
C ALA A 184 26.11 -22.62 -31.38
N ALA A 185 24.84 -22.55 -31.77
CA ALA A 185 24.11 -21.29 -31.85
C ALA A 185 23.96 -20.62 -30.46
N LEU A 186 23.69 -21.41 -29.42
CA LEU A 186 23.62 -20.93 -28.04
C LEU A 186 24.99 -20.44 -27.56
N ALA A 187 26.08 -21.15 -27.86
CA ALA A 187 27.44 -20.72 -27.54
C ALA A 187 27.75 -19.36 -28.19
N GLY A 188 27.45 -19.19 -29.48
CA GLY A 188 27.60 -17.90 -30.16
C GLY A 188 26.77 -16.77 -29.54
N LEU A 189 25.53 -17.06 -29.10
CA LEU A 189 24.71 -16.09 -28.38
C LEU A 189 25.27 -15.75 -26.99
N MET A 190 25.90 -16.71 -26.31
CA MET A 190 26.55 -16.49 -25.02
C MET A 190 27.85 -15.70 -25.15
N GLU A 191 28.59 -15.86 -26.25
CA GLU A 191 29.79 -15.07 -26.57
C GLU A 191 29.46 -13.61 -26.93
N LEU A 192 28.30 -13.38 -27.55
CA LEU A 192 27.76 -12.05 -27.81
C LEU A 192 27.18 -11.37 -26.57
N ARG A 193 27.06 -12.11 -25.46
CA ARG A 193 26.66 -11.52 -24.18
C ARG A 193 27.74 -10.51 -23.80
N PRO A 194 27.39 -9.23 -23.57
CA PRO A 194 28.32 -8.32 -22.90
C PRO A 194 28.80 -9.03 -21.63
N PRO A 195 30.10 -8.98 -21.28
CA PRO A 195 30.52 -9.51 -20.00
C PRO A 195 29.55 -8.96 -18.97
N GLU A 196 28.94 -9.84 -18.17
CA GLU A 196 28.11 -9.47 -17.02
C GLU A 196 29.06 -8.93 -15.93
N GLY A 197 29.96 -8.04 -16.34
CA GLY A 197 30.82 -7.22 -15.53
C GLY A 197 29.88 -6.24 -14.88
N ALA A 198 29.48 -6.59 -13.67
CA ALA A 198 28.76 -5.75 -12.75
C ALA A 198 29.38 -4.34 -12.78
N THR A 199 28.79 -3.45 -13.59
CA THR A 199 29.15 -2.05 -13.57
C THR A 199 29.04 -1.64 -12.10
N PRO A 200 30.13 -1.14 -11.49
CA PRO A 200 30.11 -0.81 -10.08
C PRO A 200 29.00 0.23 -9.92
N LYS A 201 27.92 -0.16 -9.24
CA LYS A 201 26.87 0.80 -8.91
C LYS A 201 27.56 1.90 -8.11
N ARG A 202 27.29 3.16 -8.47
CA ARG A 202 27.79 4.32 -7.74
C ARG A 202 26.89 4.56 -6.52
N PRO A 203 27.42 5.09 -5.41
CA PRO A 203 26.61 5.37 -4.24
C PRO A 203 25.57 6.43 -4.63
N VAL A 204 24.33 6.21 -4.22
CA VAL A 204 23.20 7.09 -4.50
C VAL A 204 22.85 7.82 -3.21
N VAL A 205 22.92 9.15 -3.26
CA VAL A 205 22.39 10.03 -2.22
C VAL A 205 20.95 10.40 -2.61
N LEU A 206 20.01 10.24 -1.68
CA LEU A 206 18.60 10.56 -1.92
C LEU A 206 18.39 12.07 -1.95
N ASP A 207 17.45 12.54 -2.76
CA ASP A 207 17.11 13.97 -2.87
C ASP A 207 16.65 14.58 -1.54
N ALA A 208 16.10 13.75 -0.65
CA ALA A 208 15.71 14.15 0.71
C ALA A 208 16.88 14.70 1.55
N GLU A 209 18.14 14.37 1.23
CA GLU A 209 19.30 14.93 1.93
C GLU A 209 19.68 16.33 1.41
N GLN A 210 19.15 16.75 0.26
CA GLN A 210 19.32 18.11 -0.27
C GLN A 210 18.32 19.08 0.38
N THR A 211 17.16 18.58 0.81
CA THR A 211 16.06 19.37 1.40
C THR A 211 15.89 19.16 2.91
N ALA A 212 16.72 18.30 3.52
CA ALA A 212 16.64 17.99 4.94
C ALA A 212 16.80 19.25 5.81
N VAL A 213 15.97 19.34 6.84
CA VAL A 213 16.01 20.43 7.83
C VAL A 213 17.26 20.28 8.70
N ASP A 214 18.00 21.38 8.91
CA ASP A 214 19.24 21.44 9.70
C ASP A 214 19.02 21.31 11.22
N LYS A 215 18.14 20.40 11.67
CA LYS A 215 17.88 20.16 13.10
C LYS A 215 17.58 18.69 13.41
N GLY A 216 18.11 18.23 14.54
CA GLY A 216 17.77 16.93 15.14
C GLY A 216 18.35 15.73 14.41
N VAL A 217 17.62 14.61 14.47
CA VAL A 217 18.03 13.30 13.93
C VAL A 217 18.26 13.32 12.41
N ALA A 218 17.48 14.11 11.68
CA ALA A 218 17.65 14.29 10.23
C ALA A 218 19.02 14.91 9.90
N PHE A 219 19.48 15.88 10.71
CA PHE A 219 20.82 16.46 10.57
C PHE A 219 21.92 15.44 10.86
N THR A 220 21.75 14.57 11.87
CA THR A 220 22.69 13.48 12.13
C THR A 220 22.81 12.55 10.94
N LEU A 221 21.69 12.11 10.35
CA LEU A 221 21.70 11.28 9.15
C LEU A 221 22.44 11.98 7.99
N LYS A 222 22.10 13.26 7.74
CA LYS A 222 22.76 14.08 6.72
C LYS A 222 24.27 14.18 6.94
N SER A 223 24.73 14.39 8.17
CA SER A 223 26.16 14.47 8.49
C SER A 223 26.92 13.15 8.22
N ILE A 224 26.26 12.00 8.42
CA ILE A 224 26.84 10.69 8.10
C ILE A 224 26.91 10.48 6.59
N VAL A 225 25.88 10.91 5.86
CA VAL A 225 25.82 10.81 4.40
C VAL A 225 26.82 11.74 3.73
N ASP A 226 26.87 13.02 4.14
CA ASP A 226 27.75 14.03 3.58
C ASP A 226 29.22 13.82 4.00
N GLY A 227 29.47 13.11 5.10
CA GLY A 227 30.80 12.78 5.62
C GLY A 227 31.31 11.40 5.19
N PRO A 228 31.31 10.39 6.07
CA PRO A 228 31.97 9.11 5.81
C PRO A 228 31.40 8.35 4.60
N PHE A 229 30.10 8.51 4.28
CA PHE A 229 29.48 7.79 3.17
C PHE A 229 29.95 8.30 1.79
N THR A 230 30.03 9.61 1.58
CA THR A 230 30.57 10.19 0.33
C THR A 230 32.07 9.99 0.20
N GLN A 231 32.79 9.95 1.33
CA GLN A 231 34.23 9.67 1.39
C GLN A 231 34.58 8.19 1.12
N GLY A 232 33.58 7.31 1.09
CA GLY A 232 33.78 5.86 0.90
C GLY A 232 34.33 5.14 2.13
N ALA A 233 34.25 5.76 3.31
CA ALA A 233 34.62 5.16 4.60
C ALA A 233 33.53 4.20 5.08
N TRP A 234 33.29 3.11 4.33
CA TRP A 234 32.14 2.23 4.51
C TRP A 234 32.05 1.64 5.93
N ALA A 235 33.17 1.24 6.52
CA ALA A 235 33.19 0.68 7.87
C ALA A 235 32.69 1.68 8.93
N GLU A 236 33.09 2.95 8.80
CA GLU A 236 32.67 4.03 9.70
C GLU A 236 31.20 4.39 9.46
N SER A 237 30.77 4.50 8.20
CA SER A 237 29.36 4.72 7.87
C SER A 237 28.47 3.63 8.44
N ARG A 238 28.89 2.36 8.37
CA ARG A 238 28.10 1.23 8.89
C ARG A 238 27.92 1.33 10.40
N GLU A 239 28.97 1.71 11.12
CA GLU A 239 28.90 1.87 12.57
C GLU A 239 27.98 3.04 12.96
N GLN A 240 28.17 4.20 12.34
CA GLN A 240 27.37 5.39 12.63
C GLN A 240 25.89 5.21 12.26
N LEU A 241 25.59 4.61 11.09
CA LEU A 241 24.22 4.29 10.69
C LEU A 241 23.60 3.20 11.59
N GLY A 242 24.39 2.21 12.00
CA GLY A 242 23.96 1.19 12.95
C GLY A 242 23.56 1.79 14.30
N ASN A 243 24.39 2.69 14.83
CA ASN A 243 24.11 3.41 16.08
C ASN A 243 22.86 4.29 15.94
N LEU A 244 22.70 4.99 14.82
CA LEU A 244 21.52 5.81 14.56
C LEU A 244 20.22 4.96 14.59
N LEU A 245 20.24 3.77 14.00
CA LEU A 245 19.10 2.85 13.96
C LEU A 245 18.74 2.23 15.33
N THR A 246 19.57 2.39 16.35
CA THR A 246 19.21 2.00 17.73
C THR A 246 18.28 3.00 18.42
N LEU A 247 18.24 4.23 17.91
CA LEU A 247 17.41 5.31 18.45
C LEU A 247 15.96 5.19 17.95
N PRO A 248 14.97 5.75 18.66
CA PRO A 248 13.61 5.85 18.16
C PRO A 248 13.53 6.87 17.02
N LEU A 249 13.57 6.38 15.78
CA LEU A 249 13.52 7.19 14.56
C LEU A 249 12.08 7.27 14.02
N PRO A 250 11.66 8.41 13.43
CA PRO A 250 10.48 8.46 12.59
C PRO A 250 10.65 7.50 11.39
N ALA A 251 9.55 6.85 10.97
CA ALA A 251 9.58 5.79 9.94
C ALA A 251 10.26 6.22 8.62
N GLU A 252 10.11 7.49 8.23
CA GLU A 252 10.74 8.03 7.04
C GLU A 252 12.27 8.11 7.16
N ILE A 253 12.77 8.61 8.30
CA ILE A 253 14.21 8.72 8.59
C ILE A 253 14.84 7.34 8.74
N GLU A 254 14.14 6.42 9.41
CA GLU A 254 14.55 5.03 9.55
C GLU A 254 14.72 4.37 8.17
N SER A 255 13.75 4.56 7.27
CA SER A 255 13.79 4.00 5.92
C SER A 255 14.99 4.51 5.11
N ARG A 256 15.34 5.80 5.24
CA ARG A 256 16.53 6.37 4.61
C ARG A 256 17.83 5.84 5.22
N ALA A 257 17.92 5.80 6.55
CA ALA A 257 19.09 5.25 7.24
C ALA A 257 19.35 3.79 6.86
N ARG A 258 18.29 2.97 6.73
CA ARG A 258 18.37 1.59 6.23
C ARG A 258 18.81 1.51 4.77
N PHE A 259 18.34 2.43 3.92
CA PHE A 259 18.78 2.50 2.53
C PHE A 259 20.29 2.76 2.42
N TYR A 260 20.82 3.72 3.19
CA TYR A 260 22.26 3.99 3.23
C TYR A 260 23.05 2.83 3.82
N LEU A 261 22.55 2.21 4.90
CA LEU A 261 23.19 1.04 5.50
C LEU A 261 23.26 -0.12 4.49
N GLY A 262 22.21 -0.34 3.71
CA GLY A 262 22.19 -1.33 2.63
C GLY A 262 23.28 -1.07 1.58
N GLN A 263 23.46 0.19 1.16
CA GLN A 263 24.52 0.56 0.22
C GLN A 263 25.92 0.33 0.82
N THR A 264 26.12 0.73 2.08
CA THR A 264 27.38 0.49 2.79
C THR A 264 27.71 -1.00 2.88
N LEU A 265 26.74 -1.84 3.25
CA LEU A 265 26.91 -3.29 3.31
C LEU A 265 27.18 -3.90 1.94
N PHE A 266 26.60 -3.34 0.88
CA PHE A 266 26.88 -3.76 -0.50
C PHE A 266 28.35 -3.51 -0.89
N TYR A 267 28.91 -2.36 -0.52
CA TYR A 267 30.33 -2.06 -0.75
C TYR A 267 31.28 -2.88 0.12
N GLU A 268 30.87 -3.26 1.33
CA GLU A 268 31.61 -4.21 2.18
C GLU A 268 31.53 -5.67 1.70
N GLY A 269 30.76 -5.97 0.64
CA GLY A 269 30.57 -7.33 0.12
C GLY A 269 29.60 -8.19 0.93
N ARG A 270 28.88 -7.61 1.90
CA ARG A 270 27.89 -8.30 2.74
C ARG A 270 26.51 -8.29 2.09
N TYR A 271 26.41 -8.92 0.91
CA TYR A 271 25.23 -8.83 0.05
C TYR A 271 23.94 -9.36 0.68
N GLU A 272 24.01 -10.45 1.46
CA GLU A 272 22.84 -11.01 2.16
C GLU A 272 22.19 -9.99 3.10
N ARG A 273 23.01 -9.34 3.92
CA ARG A 273 22.54 -8.31 4.86
C ARG A 273 22.09 -7.07 4.11
N ALA A 274 22.79 -6.68 3.05
CA ALA A 274 22.39 -5.54 2.22
C ALA A 274 20.98 -5.72 1.64
N VAL A 275 20.64 -6.92 1.15
CA VAL A 275 19.28 -7.22 0.66
C VAL A 275 18.22 -6.96 1.72
N LEU A 276 18.45 -7.43 2.95
CA LEU A 276 17.49 -7.24 4.05
C LEU A 276 17.26 -5.76 4.34
N GLU A 277 18.33 -4.97 4.45
CA GLU A 277 18.20 -3.53 4.70
C GLU A 277 17.48 -2.80 3.55
N PHE A 278 17.76 -3.18 2.29
CA PHE A 278 17.03 -2.62 1.16
C PHE A 278 15.57 -3.02 1.15
N VAL A 279 15.23 -4.26 1.53
CA VAL A 279 13.82 -4.69 1.64
C VAL A 279 13.08 -3.88 2.69
N LEU A 280 13.72 -3.58 3.82
CA LEU A 280 13.13 -2.72 4.85
C LEU A 280 12.97 -1.27 4.37
N ALA A 281 13.97 -0.74 3.63
CA ALA A 281 13.92 0.60 3.03
C ALA A 281 12.87 0.76 1.92
N ARG A 282 12.43 -0.34 1.28
CA ARG A 282 11.42 -0.30 0.21
C ARG A 282 10.06 0.22 0.65
N ARG A 283 9.77 0.28 1.95
CA ARG A 283 8.50 0.82 2.45
C ARG A 283 8.26 2.25 1.96
N HIS A 284 9.34 3.05 1.85
CA HIS A 284 9.27 4.43 1.38
C HIS A 284 10.10 4.71 0.12
N HIS A 285 11.07 3.85 -0.24
CA HIS A 285 11.99 4.06 -1.36
C HIS A 285 12.04 2.87 -2.33
N VAL A 286 10.92 2.58 -3.00
CA VAL A 286 10.82 1.42 -3.91
C VAL A 286 11.69 1.60 -5.15
N ALA A 287 11.68 2.80 -5.76
CA ALA A 287 12.37 3.06 -7.02
C ALA A 287 13.89 2.93 -6.88
N GLU A 288 14.41 3.42 -5.75
CA GLU A 288 15.83 3.46 -5.43
C GLU A 288 16.32 2.12 -4.90
N ALA A 289 15.59 1.45 -4.02
CA ALA A 289 16.04 0.17 -3.42
C ALA A 289 15.97 -1.03 -4.37
N THR A 290 15.01 -1.06 -5.30
CA THR A 290 14.82 -2.17 -6.26
C THR A 290 16.08 -2.51 -7.09
N PRO A 291 16.77 -1.54 -7.72
CA PRO A 291 17.99 -1.84 -8.47
C PRO A 291 19.14 -2.34 -7.58
N TRP A 292 19.21 -1.91 -6.32
CA TRP A 292 20.22 -2.39 -5.37
C TRP A 292 19.96 -3.81 -4.87
N ILE A 293 18.71 -4.18 -4.64
CA ILE A 293 18.34 -5.57 -4.33
C ILE A 293 18.73 -6.49 -5.47
N ARG A 294 18.37 -6.12 -6.71
CA ARG A 294 18.73 -6.90 -7.90
C ARG A 294 20.25 -7.08 -7.99
N ALA A 295 21.01 -6.00 -7.83
CA ALA A 295 22.47 -6.05 -7.87
C ALA A 295 23.06 -6.93 -6.76
N SER A 296 22.53 -6.84 -5.54
CA SER A 296 22.98 -7.65 -4.40
C SER A 296 22.71 -9.15 -4.65
N LEU A 297 21.52 -9.49 -5.15
CA LEU A 297 21.16 -10.88 -5.49
C LEU A 297 22.01 -11.44 -6.62
N GLN A 298 22.32 -10.63 -7.65
CA GLN A 298 23.22 -11.04 -8.73
C GLN A 298 24.63 -11.37 -8.21
N ARG A 299 25.13 -10.62 -7.23
CA ARG A 299 26.44 -10.85 -6.61
C ARG A 299 26.47 -12.08 -5.69
N MET A 300 25.33 -12.45 -5.10
CA MET A 300 25.20 -13.68 -4.30
C MET A 300 25.21 -14.95 -5.17
N GLY A 301 24.91 -14.83 -6.48
CA GLY A 301 24.75 -15.96 -7.39
C GLY A 301 23.55 -16.84 -7.03
N PRO A 302 23.16 -17.80 -7.90
CA PRO A 302 22.21 -18.82 -7.49
C PRO A 302 22.82 -19.58 -6.31
N THR A 303 22.11 -19.62 -5.18
CA THR A 303 22.39 -20.55 -4.07
C THR A 303 22.18 -21.97 -4.59
N THR A 304 23.13 -22.49 -5.37
CA THR A 304 23.30 -23.93 -5.48
C THR A 304 23.72 -24.36 -4.09
N ALA A 305 22.75 -24.94 -3.38
CA ALA A 305 22.99 -25.66 -2.16
C ALA A 305 24.22 -26.54 -2.40
N ARG A 306 25.35 -26.14 -1.81
CA ARG A 306 26.45 -27.05 -1.53
C ARG A 306 25.92 -28.01 -0.48
N VAL A 307 25.14 -28.98 -0.93
CA VAL A 307 25.04 -30.28 -0.27
C VAL A 307 26.40 -30.92 -0.50
N GLN A 308 27.37 -30.55 0.34
CA GLN A 308 28.65 -31.22 0.44
C GLN A 308 28.52 -32.33 1.48
N GLY A 309 28.85 -33.54 1.03
CA GLY A 309 29.54 -34.58 1.81
C GLY A 309 28.75 -35.26 2.90
#